data_AF-A0A6L3MZW3-F1
#
_entry.id   AF-A0A6L3MZW3-F1
#
_cell.length_a   1.000
_cell.length_b   1.000
_cell.length_c   1.000
_cell.angle_alpha   90.00
_cell.angle_beta   90.00
_cell.angle_gamma   90.00
#
_symmetry.space_group_name_H-M   'P 1'
#
loop_
_entity.id
_entity.type
_entity.pdbx_description
1 polymer ?
#
loop_
_entity_poly.entity_id
_entity_poly.type
_entity_poly.pdbx_seq_one_letter_code
_entity_poly.pdbx_strand_id
1 'polypeptide(L)'
;LRGTWLDPFGRTVERRMERALAHDYETTLTRALAVTTAANAAQVAQLAELHARVRGFGHVKVRNLAGVKRAERELALQLGIDAATSAAVQHALDEMKGAGMLKGIPVVVAK
;
A
#
# COMPACT_ATOMS: atom_id res chain seq x y z
N LEU A 1 -26.08 2.71 -5.02
CA LEU A 1 -25.59 1.79 -3.96
C LEU A 1 -24.10 1.97 -3.71
N ARG A 2 -23.23 1.87 -4.72
CA ARG A 2 -21.81 2.20 -4.55
C ARG A 2 -21.62 3.71 -4.43
N GLY A 3 -20.80 4.16 -3.49
CA GLY A 3 -20.52 5.58 -3.27
C GLY A 3 -21.65 6.37 -2.57
N THR A 4 -22.69 5.68 -2.09
CA THR A 4 -23.80 6.27 -1.34
C THR A 4 -23.63 5.99 0.16
N TRP A 5 -24.25 6.75 1.05
CA TRP A 5 -24.16 6.51 2.52
C TRP A 5 -24.62 5.09 2.92
N LEU A 6 -25.50 4.50 2.12
CA LEU A 6 -26.02 3.14 2.25
C LEU A 6 -25.17 2.08 1.52
N ASP A 7 -23.88 2.31 1.30
CA ASP A 7 -22.95 1.32 0.74
C ASP A 7 -22.44 0.37 1.84
N PRO A 8 -22.95 -0.87 1.94
CA PRO A 8 -22.55 -1.80 2.99
C PRO A 8 -21.07 -2.19 2.91
N PHE A 9 -20.45 -2.08 1.72
CA PHE A 9 -19.04 -2.35 1.51
C PHE A 9 -18.19 -1.09 1.65
N GLY A 10 -18.79 0.10 1.62
CA GLY A 10 -18.08 1.38 1.67
C GLY A 10 -17.38 1.67 3.00
N ARG A 11 -17.82 1.04 4.09
CA ARG A 11 -17.26 1.21 5.46
C ARG A 11 -16.20 0.18 5.85
N THR A 12 -15.97 -0.87 5.04
CA THR A 12 -14.95 -1.88 5.38
C THR A 12 -13.55 -1.27 5.33
N VAL A 13 -12.65 -1.78 6.18
CA VAL A 13 -11.25 -1.31 6.22
C VAL A 13 -10.58 -1.51 4.87
N GLU A 14 -10.78 -2.66 4.23
CA GLU A 14 -10.23 -2.96 2.91
C GLU A 14 -10.66 -1.95 1.85
N ARG A 15 -11.95 -1.60 1.78
CA ARG A 15 -12.44 -0.65 0.77
C ARG A 15 -11.97 0.78 1.03
N ARG A 16 -11.85 1.19 2.29
CA ARG A 16 -11.25 2.49 2.63
C ARG A 16 -9.78 2.54 2.25
N MET A 17 -9.02 1.49 2.57
CA MET A 17 -7.62 1.35 2.19
C MET A 17 -7.45 1.38 0.67
N GLU A 18 -8.27 0.66 -0.10
CA GLU A 18 -8.17 0.64 -1.57
C GLU A 18 -8.35 2.01 -2.21
N ARG A 19 -9.37 2.76 -1.77
CA ARG A 19 -9.60 4.12 -2.28
C ARG A 19 -8.45 5.05 -1.90
N ALA A 20 -7.97 4.93 -0.66
CA ALA A 20 -6.88 5.76 -0.17
C ALA A 20 -5.55 5.42 -0.86
N LEU A 21 -5.31 4.15 -1.20
CA LEU A 21 -4.10 3.71 -1.90
C LEU A 21 -3.97 4.33 -3.30
N ALA A 22 -5.08 4.48 -4.02
CA ALA A 22 -5.09 5.15 -5.32
C ALA A 22 -4.69 6.63 -5.19
N HIS A 23 -5.24 7.32 -4.18
CA HIS A 23 -4.92 8.73 -3.91
C HIS A 23 -3.48 8.94 -3.41
N ASP A 24 -3.00 8.04 -2.54
CA ASP A 24 -1.62 8.04 -2.05
C ASP A 24 -0.65 7.86 -3.22
N TYR A 25 -0.94 6.92 -4.13
CA TYR A 25 -0.14 6.70 -5.34
C TYR A 25 -0.06 7.95 -6.22
N GLU A 26 -1.22 8.55 -6.53
CA GLU A 26 -1.28 9.77 -7.33
C GLU A 26 -0.46 10.89 -6.69
N THR A 27 -0.61 11.10 -5.38
CA THR A 27 0.13 12.11 -4.62
C THR A 27 1.64 11.87 -4.65
N THR A 28 2.08 10.63 -4.39
CA THR A 28 3.50 10.26 -4.44
C THR A 28 4.07 10.47 -5.84
N LEU A 29 3.35 10.09 -6.90
CA LEU A 29 3.80 10.31 -8.27
C LEU A 29 3.87 11.78 -8.66
N THR A 30 2.89 12.60 -8.27
CA THR A 30 2.94 14.04 -8.51
C THR A 30 4.19 14.65 -7.87
N ARG A 31 4.53 14.25 -6.64
CA ARG A 31 5.76 14.67 -5.95
C ARG A 31 7.02 14.18 -6.68
N ALA A 32 7.04 12.92 -7.11
CA ALA A 32 8.18 12.34 -7.82
C ALA A 32 8.42 13.00 -9.18
N LEU A 33 7.35 13.29 -9.93
CA LEU A 33 7.42 13.96 -11.22
C LEU A 33 7.92 15.40 -11.10
N ALA A 34 7.59 16.10 -10.00
CA ALA A 34 8.06 17.47 -9.75
C ALA A 34 9.58 17.55 -9.55
N VAL A 35 10.23 16.47 -9.09
CA VAL A 35 11.69 16.40 -8.87
C VAL A 35 12.41 15.54 -9.91
N THR A 36 11.70 15.11 -10.97
CA THR A 36 12.27 14.24 -11.99
C THR A 36 13.30 15.01 -12.82
N THR A 37 14.45 14.39 -13.01
CA THR A 37 15.56 14.80 -13.86
C THR A 37 15.97 13.61 -14.73
N ALA A 38 16.74 13.85 -15.79
CA ALA A 38 17.24 12.76 -16.64
C ALA A 38 18.08 11.72 -15.85
N ALA A 39 18.72 12.13 -14.76
CA ALA A 39 19.56 11.25 -13.93
C ALA A 39 18.75 10.33 -13.01
N ASN A 40 17.55 10.74 -12.57
CA ASN A 40 16.71 9.99 -11.62
C ASN A 40 15.43 9.40 -12.26
N ALA A 41 15.22 9.60 -13.56
CA ALA A 41 14.05 9.11 -14.28
C ALA A 41 13.83 7.59 -14.12
N ALA A 42 14.91 6.80 -14.08
CA ALA A 42 14.84 5.37 -13.84
C ALA A 42 14.31 5.02 -12.43
N GLN A 43 14.69 5.79 -11.41
CA GLN A 43 14.21 5.59 -10.03
C GLN A 43 12.73 5.96 -9.90
N VAL A 44 12.29 7.03 -10.57
CA VAL A 44 10.88 7.43 -10.61
C VAL A 44 10.02 6.38 -11.32
N ALA A 45 10.54 5.79 -12.41
CA ALA A 45 9.88 4.66 -13.07
C ALA A 45 9.76 3.44 -12.14
N GLN A 46 10.83 3.09 -11.42
CA GLN A 46 10.79 2.00 -10.43
C GLN A 46 9.77 2.26 -9.30
N LEU A 47 9.67 3.50 -8.83
CA LEU A 47 8.68 3.91 -7.82
C LEU A 47 7.24 3.69 -8.33
N ALA A 48 6.98 4.00 -9.60
CA ALA A 48 5.68 3.74 -10.24
C ALA A 48 5.41 2.23 -10.34
N GLU A 49 6.39 1.44 -10.78
CA GLU A 49 6.27 -0.01 -10.95
C GLU A 49 6.02 -0.76 -9.63
N LEU A 50 6.53 -0.26 -8.50
CA LEU A 50 6.31 -0.87 -7.20
C LEU A 50 4.82 -1.03 -6.86
N HIS A 51 3.99 -0.08 -7.26
CA HIS A 51 2.56 -0.10 -6.98
C HIS A 51 1.84 -1.25 -7.70
N ALA A 52 2.35 -1.69 -8.85
CA ALA A 52 1.83 -2.84 -9.58
C ALA A 52 2.01 -4.18 -8.82
N ARG A 53 2.87 -4.21 -7.79
CA ARG A 53 3.10 -5.39 -6.94
C ARG A 53 2.05 -5.54 -5.82
N VAL A 54 1.22 -4.51 -5.56
CA VAL A 54 0.11 -4.62 -4.61
C VAL A 54 -1.03 -5.41 -5.25
N ARG A 55 -0.90 -6.74 -5.25
CA ARG A 55 -1.89 -7.68 -5.81
C ARG A 55 -2.39 -8.67 -4.76
N GLY A 56 -3.49 -9.35 -5.07
CA GLY A 56 -4.12 -10.37 -4.23
C GLY A 56 -5.34 -9.85 -3.47
N PHE A 57 -5.83 -10.68 -2.54
CA PHE A 57 -7.04 -10.42 -1.75
C PHE A 57 -6.73 -10.52 -0.25
N GLY A 58 -7.51 -9.79 0.56
CA GLY A 58 -7.44 -9.81 2.02
C GLY A 58 -6.02 -9.67 2.58
N HIS A 59 -5.65 -10.59 3.46
CA HIS A 59 -4.35 -10.59 4.17
C HIS A 59 -3.12 -10.65 3.23
N VAL A 60 -3.23 -11.33 2.07
CA VAL A 60 -2.13 -11.37 1.10
C VAL A 60 -1.87 -9.99 0.52
N LYS A 61 -2.95 -9.25 0.21
CA LYS A 61 -2.86 -7.88 -0.30
C LYS A 61 -2.20 -6.95 0.71
N VAL A 62 -2.60 -7.03 1.97
CA VAL A 62 -2.05 -6.16 3.03
C VAL A 62 -0.58 -6.50 3.32
N ARG A 63 -0.19 -7.79 3.25
CA ARG A 63 1.23 -8.20 3.32
C ARG A 63 2.05 -7.65 2.16
N ASN A 64 1.54 -7.75 0.94
CA ASN A 64 2.20 -7.20 -0.25
C ASN A 64 2.31 -5.67 -0.15
N LEU A 65 1.26 -5.00 0.32
CA LEU A 65 1.25 -3.57 0.59
C LEU A 65 2.33 -3.17 1.60
N ALA A 66 2.51 -3.93 2.69
CA ALA A 66 3.56 -3.67 3.67
C ALA A 66 4.98 -3.80 3.08
N GLY A 67 5.18 -4.71 2.12
CA GLY A 67 6.43 -4.82 1.35
C GLY A 67 6.63 -3.61 0.44
N VAL A 68 5.60 -3.26 -0.34
CA VAL A 68 5.63 -2.14 -1.28
C VAL A 68 5.86 -0.81 -0.56
N LYS A 69 5.14 -0.53 0.53
CA LYS A 69 5.30 0.70 1.33
C LYS A 69 6.68 0.83 2.00
N ARG A 70 7.45 -0.26 2.15
CA ARG A 70 8.85 -0.18 2.61
C ARG A 70 9.77 0.23 1.47
N ALA A 71 9.68 -0.47 0.34
CA ALA A 71 10.46 -0.15 -0.86
C ALA A 71 10.16 1.25 -1.40
N GLU A 72 8.89 1.68 -1.35
CA GLU A 72 8.46 3.02 -1.74
C GLU A 72 9.16 4.09 -0.88
N ARG A 73 9.23 3.89 0.44
CA ARG A 73 9.92 4.82 1.34
C ARG A 73 11.41 4.90 1.06
N GLU A 74 12.06 3.76 0.79
CA GLU A 74 13.49 3.74 0.44
C GLU A 74 13.78 4.54 -0.83
N LEU A 75 12.99 4.35 -1.89
CA LEU A 75 13.12 5.11 -3.14
C LEU A 75 12.74 6.60 -2.97
N ALA A 76 11.71 6.89 -2.18
CA ALA A 76 11.29 8.25 -1.90
C ALA A 76 12.40 9.04 -1.18
N LEU A 77 13.08 8.42 -0.21
CA LEU A 77 14.25 9.02 0.45
C LEU A 77 15.39 9.32 -0.53
N GLN A 78 15.66 8.42 -1.48
CA GLN A 78 16.67 8.64 -2.51
C GLN A 78 16.32 9.81 -3.46
N LEU A 79 15.03 9.99 -3.73
CA LEU A 79 14.51 11.08 -4.55
C LEU A 79 14.31 12.39 -3.78
N GLY A 80 14.48 12.37 -2.45
CA GLY A 80 14.23 13.54 -1.59
C GLY A 80 12.76 13.92 -1.47
N ILE A 81 11.84 12.97 -1.69
CA ILE A 81 10.39 13.20 -1.60
C ILE A 81 9.79 12.46 -0.41
N ASP A 82 8.65 12.96 0.07
CA ASP A 82 7.84 12.26 1.06
C ASP A 82 6.79 11.38 0.38
N ALA A 83 6.83 10.07 0.62
CA ALA A 83 5.85 9.13 0.08
C ALA A 83 4.52 9.22 0.86
N ALA A 84 3.43 9.48 0.14
CA ALA A 84 2.12 9.59 0.77
C ALA A 84 1.69 8.24 1.37
N THR A 85 1.30 8.26 2.65
CA THR A 85 0.63 7.13 3.29
C THR A 85 -0.50 7.64 4.15
N SER A 86 -1.73 7.50 3.65
CA SER A 86 -2.95 7.90 4.32
C SER A 86 -3.23 7.10 5.60
N ALA A 87 -4.02 7.69 6.51
CA ALA A 87 -4.43 7.05 7.76
C ALA A 87 -5.19 5.73 7.54
N ALA A 88 -5.95 5.61 6.44
CA ALA A 88 -6.66 4.37 6.11
C ALA A 88 -5.69 3.23 5.73
N VAL A 89 -4.61 3.56 5.03
CA VAL A 89 -3.55 2.59 4.70
C VAL A 89 -2.75 2.21 5.94
N GLN A 90 -2.44 3.17 6.83
CA GLN A 90 -1.79 2.87 8.11
C GLN A 90 -2.67 1.97 9.00
N HIS A 91 -3.97 2.28 9.13
CA HIS A 91 -4.90 1.46 9.89
C HIS A 91 -4.95 0.02 9.38
N ALA A 92 -4.98 -0.19 8.06
CA ALA A 92 -4.97 -1.54 7.49
C ALA A 92 -3.64 -2.28 7.78
N LEU A 93 -2.51 -1.58 7.74
CA LEU A 93 -1.21 -2.15 8.11
C LEU A 93 -1.13 -2.54 9.59
N ASP A 94 -1.68 -1.71 10.48
CA ASP A 94 -1.65 -1.94 11.92
C ASP A 94 -2.64 -3.02 12.35
N GLU A 95 -3.82 -3.09 11.74
CA GLU A 95 -4.78 -4.18 11.94
C GLU A 95 -4.17 -5.53 11.54
N MET A 96 -3.38 -5.57 10.46
CA MET A 96 -2.69 -6.78 10.05
C MET A 96 -1.52 -7.15 10.98
N LYS A 97 -0.78 -6.18 11.54
CA LYS A 97 0.21 -6.45 12.60
C LYS A 97 -0.47 -7.02 13.85
N GLY A 98 -1.63 -6.50 14.22
CA GLY A 98 -2.44 -7.01 15.33
C GLY A 98 -2.98 -8.41 15.08
N ALA A 99 -3.46 -8.69 13.87
CA ALA A 99 -3.92 -10.03 13.46
C ALA A 99 -2.76 -11.05 13.39
N GLY A 100 -1.55 -10.62 13.01
CA GLY A 100 -0.34 -11.45 13.01
C GLY A 100 0.12 -11.90 14.41
N MET A 101 -0.35 -11.25 15.49
CA MET A 101 -0.15 -11.71 16.86
C MET A 101 -1.05 -12.89 17.26
N LEU A 102 -2.07 -13.24 16.46
CA LEU A 102 -2.87 -14.46 16.65
C LEU A 102 -2.10 -15.68 16.07
N LYS A 103 -1.02 -16.05 16.76
CA LYS A 103 -0.25 -17.28 16.55
C LYS A 103 -1.11 -18.49 16.93
N GLY A 104 -1.17 -19.52 16.07
CA GLY A 104 -1.42 -20.89 16.55
C GLY A 104 -2.46 -21.75 15.80
N ILE A 105 -2.35 -21.91 14.48
CA ILE A 105 -2.89 -23.12 13.84
C ILE A 105 -1.70 -23.96 13.36
N PRO A 106 -1.35 -25.06 14.05
CA PRO A 106 -0.31 -25.95 13.56
C PRO A 106 -0.84 -26.69 12.33
N VAL A 107 -0.26 -26.39 11.17
CA VAL A 107 -0.47 -27.22 9.96
C VAL A 107 0.32 -28.50 10.17
N VAL A 108 -0.36 -29.59 10.50
CA VAL A 108 0.24 -30.93 10.54
C VAL A 108 0.56 -31.33 9.12
N VAL A 109 1.84 -31.37 8.78
CA VAL A 109 2.31 -32.01 7.55
C VAL A 109 2.21 -33.51 7.79
N ALA A 110 1.30 -34.18 7.08
CA ALA A 110 1.20 -35.64 7.09
C ALA A 110 2.45 -36.24 6.43
N LYS A 111 2.95 -37.32 7.04
CA LYS A 111 4.18 -38.06 6.72
C LYS A 111 4.08 -38.86 5.42
#